data_AF-C3Z378-F1
#
_entry.id   AF-C3Z378-F1
#
_cell.length_a   1.000
_cell.length_b   1.000
_cell.length_c   1.000
_cell.angle_alpha   90.00
_cell.angle_beta   90.00
_cell.angle_gamma   90.00
#
_symmetry.space_group_name_H-M   'P 1'
#
loop_
_entity.id
_entity.type
_entity.pdbx_description
1 polymer ?
#
loop_
_entity_poly.entity_id
_entity_poly.type
_entity_poly.pdbx_seq_one_letter_code
_entity_poly.pdbx_strand_id
1 'polypeptide(L)'
;EIVTIIGQTPLSSAEVCGLVVSDCSGPYDPTKFWKVTLPNTPKPPVTPPKPPKPGAPVSRVLFLSDVHVDLLYKPGANAYCGEYLCCRANSPAGSPKPAGKWGDYRYCDTPLWTMENLLQHLAEKQSEFDYAIWTGDIPPHNIWNQSRADQLNALNIVSDMILKYLNIPIYPSLGNHESAPVNSFPPPFITGKDSISWLYDALAETWTHWTPVSTKRNIEKGAFYSVLVRPGLRLISINTNYCYNLNWWLLLNTTDPAGQLQWLTQQLQQAEDKGEKVHIIGHIPPGIDCLSAWSWNYYRIIDRYESTVAAQFFGHTHRDHFELFYDMKNRTRPTNIAYIGPSVTTYKYMNPGYRVYEIDGNYPESSMQLVNQQTYIMNLTEANLTDKPTWKLEYDTKEAYNMSSMTPADWDKFVQRLEKDTELFKTFYR
;
A
#
# COMPACT_ATOMS: atom_id res chain seq x y z
N GLU A 1 8.13 -6.88 23.91
CA GLU A 1 6.86 -7.09 23.20
C GLU A 1 6.52 -8.57 23.03
N ILE A 2 7.28 -9.37 22.27
CA ILE A 2 6.97 -10.81 22.06
C ILE A 2 6.76 -11.59 23.38
N VAL A 3 7.63 -11.42 24.37
CA VAL A 3 7.44 -12.06 25.70
C VAL A 3 6.14 -11.62 26.38
N THR A 4 5.77 -10.35 26.25
CA THR A 4 4.50 -9.81 26.77
C THR A 4 3.32 -10.46 26.07
N ILE A 5 3.37 -10.57 24.74
CA ILE A 5 2.32 -11.17 23.91
C ILE A 5 2.17 -12.65 24.27
N ILE A 6 3.26 -13.42 24.30
CA ILE A 6 3.22 -14.85 24.64
C ILE A 6 2.76 -15.06 26.09
N GLY A 7 3.10 -14.17 27.02
CA GLY A 7 2.64 -14.26 28.41
C GLY A 7 1.14 -13.97 28.59
N GLN A 8 0.49 -13.34 27.62
CA GLN A 8 -0.91 -12.93 27.67
C GLN A 8 -1.78 -13.60 26.61
N THR A 9 -1.17 -14.29 25.65
CA THR A 9 -1.88 -14.94 24.56
C THR A 9 -2.73 -16.08 25.11
N PRO A 10 -3.99 -16.21 24.68
CA PRO A 10 -4.83 -17.33 25.07
C PRO A 10 -4.43 -18.65 24.37
N LEU A 11 -3.40 -18.61 23.51
CA LEU A 11 -2.99 -19.70 22.62
C LEU A 11 -1.93 -20.58 23.25
N SER A 12 -2.02 -21.89 23.03
CA SER A 12 -0.93 -22.83 23.32
C SER A 12 0.25 -22.65 22.35
N SER A 13 1.42 -23.20 22.72
CA SER A 13 2.62 -23.13 21.88
C SER A 13 2.45 -23.77 20.50
N ALA A 14 1.66 -24.86 20.40
CA ALA A 14 1.31 -25.47 19.12
C ALA A 14 0.43 -24.53 18.29
N GLU A 15 -0.58 -23.91 18.90
CA GLU A 15 -1.50 -22.99 18.24
C GLU A 15 -0.80 -21.72 17.74
N VAL A 16 0.14 -21.17 18.52
CA VAL A 16 1.02 -20.08 18.07
C VAL A 16 1.87 -20.52 16.89
N CYS A 17 2.42 -21.74 16.92
CA CYS A 17 3.26 -22.22 15.82
C CYS A 17 2.48 -22.39 14.50
N GLY A 18 1.26 -22.94 14.56
CA GLY A 18 0.40 -23.09 13.39
C GLY A 18 -0.08 -21.76 12.77
N LEU A 19 -0.05 -20.65 13.51
CA LEU A 19 -0.35 -19.33 12.96
C LEU A 19 0.78 -18.70 12.16
N VAL A 20 2.03 -19.04 12.51
CA VAL A 20 3.23 -18.42 11.93
C VAL A 20 3.90 -19.33 10.90
N VAL A 21 3.77 -20.64 11.05
CA VAL A 21 4.41 -21.65 10.21
C VAL A 21 3.35 -22.66 9.77
N SER A 22 3.03 -22.67 8.48
CA SER A 22 1.99 -23.51 7.87
C SER A 22 2.15 -25.01 8.14
N ASP A 23 3.38 -25.47 8.42
CA ASP A 23 3.74 -26.89 8.54
C ASP A 23 3.98 -27.33 10.00
N CYS A 24 3.80 -26.46 10.99
CA CYS A 24 4.23 -26.72 12.37
C CYS A 24 3.20 -27.46 13.26
N SER A 25 1.90 -27.22 13.05
CA SER A 25 0.84 -27.93 13.76
C SER A 25 -0.45 -27.94 12.92
N GLY A 26 -1.42 -28.79 13.27
CA GLY A 26 -2.79 -28.63 12.77
C GLY A 26 -3.30 -27.23 13.09
N PRO A 27 -4.13 -26.62 12.21
CA PRO A 27 -4.44 -25.20 12.29
C PRO A 27 -5.20 -24.89 13.58
N TYR A 28 -4.56 -24.12 14.48
CA TYR A 28 -5.32 -23.24 15.35
C TYR A 28 -6.08 -22.29 14.45
N ASP A 29 -7.41 -22.28 14.56
CA ASP A 29 -8.18 -21.78 13.45
C ASP A 29 -8.09 -20.27 13.28
N PRO A 30 -7.83 -19.35 14.23
CA PRO A 30 -8.70 -18.23 14.68
C PRO A 30 -9.68 -17.58 13.66
N THR A 31 -9.59 -17.95 12.39
CA THR A 31 -10.40 -17.67 11.21
C THR A 31 -11.89 -18.05 11.30
N LYS A 32 -12.33 -18.80 12.33
CA LYS A 32 -13.67 -19.40 12.41
C LYS A 32 -14.80 -18.52 12.96
N PHE A 33 -14.52 -17.40 13.64
CA PHE A 33 -15.50 -16.90 14.64
C PHE A 33 -15.96 -15.46 14.57
N TRP A 34 -15.51 -14.66 13.60
CA TRP A 34 -16.03 -13.30 13.50
C TRP A 34 -16.41 -12.89 12.10
N LYS A 35 -17.53 -12.18 12.05
CA LYS A 35 -18.09 -11.57 10.86
C LYS A 35 -18.43 -10.15 11.20
N VAL A 36 -17.98 -9.22 10.37
CA VAL A 36 -18.49 -7.86 10.42
C VAL A 36 -19.97 -7.88 10.06
N THR A 37 -20.75 -7.08 10.77
CA THR A 37 -22.18 -6.94 10.49
C THR A 37 -22.36 -5.96 9.34
N LEU A 38 -22.88 -6.46 8.22
CA LEU A 38 -23.30 -5.61 7.11
C LEU A 38 -24.68 -4.99 7.43
N PRO A 39 -24.98 -3.78 6.94
CA PRO A 39 -26.27 -3.16 7.15
C PRO A 39 -27.39 -3.96 6.47
N ASN A 40 -28.60 -3.80 6.99
CA ASN A 40 -29.80 -4.44 6.44
C ASN A 40 -30.24 -3.80 5.10
N THR A 41 -29.62 -2.70 4.68
CA THR A 41 -29.87 -2.07 3.38
C THR A 41 -29.61 -3.09 2.26
N PRO A 42 -30.62 -3.41 1.42
CA PRO A 42 -30.45 -4.38 0.34
C PRO A 42 -29.32 -3.98 -0.61
N LYS A 43 -28.50 -4.96 -1.01
CA LYS A 43 -27.48 -4.75 -2.05
C LYS A 43 -28.18 -4.27 -3.34
N PRO A 44 -27.78 -3.13 -3.93
CA PRO A 44 -28.35 -2.66 -5.18
C PRO A 44 -28.18 -3.67 -6.32
N PRO A 45 -29.01 -3.61 -7.38
CA PRO A 45 -28.83 -4.44 -8.56
C PRO A 45 -27.44 -4.23 -9.17
N VAL A 46 -26.79 -5.33 -9.53
CA VAL A 46 -25.46 -5.31 -10.15
C VAL A 46 -25.54 -4.56 -11.49
N THR A 47 -24.82 -3.45 -11.57
CA THR A 47 -24.65 -2.69 -12.82
C THR A 47 -23.19 -2.82 -13.26
N PRO A 48 -22.91 -3.49 -14.39
CA PRO A 48 -21.55 -3.61 -14.89
C PRO A 48 -20.94 -2.23 -15.11
N PRO A 49 -19.68 -2.01 -14.70
CA PRO A 49 -19.00 -0.77 -14.99
C PRO A 49 -18.89 -0.55 -16.50
N LYS A 50 -19.11 0.69 -16.92
CA LYS A 50 -18.96 1.10 -18.31
C LYS A 50 -17.73 1.97 -18.44
N PRO A 51 -16.88 1.77 -19.46
CA PRO A 51 -15.83 2.71 -19.77
C PRO A 51 -16.40 4.13 -19.97
N PRO A 52 -15.63 5.18 -19.62
CA PRO A 52 -16.05 6.55 -19.86
C PRO A 52 -16.32 6.82 -21.34
N LYS A 53 -17.18 7.80 -21.62
CA LYS A 53 -17.45 8.24 -22.99
C LYS A 53 -16.16 8.81 -23.62
N PRO A 54 -15.93 8.64 -24.93
CA PRO A 54 -14.82 9.29 -25.61
C PRO A 54 -14.83 10.81 -25.34
N GLY A 55 -13.68 11.37 -24.94
CA GLY A 55 -13.54 12.78 -24.61
C GLY A 55 -14.04 13.18 -23.21
N ALA A 56 -14.45 12.23 -22.37
CA ALA A 56 -14.69 12.50 -20.95
C ALA A 56 -13.40 13.03 -20.28
N PRO A 57 -13.52 13.99 -19.34
CA PRO A 57 -12.37 14.42 -18.54
C PRO A 57 -11.68 13.24 -17.85
N VAL A 58 -10.36 13.30 -17.73
CA VAL A 58 -9.55 12.32 -17.01
C VAL A 58 -8.83 13.03 -15.89
N SER A 59 -8.83 12.43 -14.71
CA SER A 59 -8.01 12.87 -13.59
C SER A 59 -6.76 12.02 -13.46
N ARG A 60 -5.66 12.66 -13.10
CA ARG A 60 -4.34 12.02 -13.00
C ARG A 60 -3.90 12.03 -11.54
N VAL A 61 -3.56 10.85 -11.04
CA VAL A 61 -3.27 10.61 -9.63
C VAL A 61 -1.87 10.04 -9.51
N LEU A 62 -1.00 10.77 -8.82
CA LEU A 62 0.33 10.27 -8.48
C LEU A 62 0.21 9.19 -7.40
N PHE A 63 0.95 8.09 -7.53
CA PHE A 63 1.03 7.05 -6.53
C PHE A 63 2.48 6.76 -6.16
N LEU A 64 2.79 6.94 -4.87
CA LEU A 64 4.08 6.67 -4.25
C LEU A 64 3.91 5.59 -3.18
N SER A 65 4.83 4.64 -3.13
CA SER A 65 4.83 3.59 -2.10
C SER A 65 6.25 3.10 -1.84
N ASP A 66 6.47 2.57 -0.63
CA ASP A 66 7.65 1.79 -0.28
C ASP A 66 8.94 2.54 -0.61
N VAL A 67 9.12 3.71 0.01
CA VAL A 67 10.26 4.58 -0.26
C VAL A 67 11.53 4.05 0.41
N HIS A 68 11.39 3.55 1.64
CA HIS A 68 12.47 3.00 2.45
C HIS A 68 13.76 3.83 2.37
N VAL A 69 13.72 5.02 2.95
CA VAL A 69 14.88 5.92 2.95
C VAL A 69 15.90 5.43 3.97
N ASP A 70 17.09 5.05 3.50
CA ASP A 70 18.22 4.73 4.35
C ASP A 70 19.16 5.92 4.53
N LEU A 71 19.02 6.57 5.69
CA LEU A 71 19.88 7.69 6.10
C LEU A 71 21.35 7.28 6.30
N LEU A 72 21.66 5.98 6.40
CA LEU A 72 23.03 5.46 6.48
C LEU A 72 23.57 4.94 5.14
N TYR A 73 22.80 5.05 4.05
CA TYR A 73 23.27 4.65 2.73
C TYR A 73 24.58 5.38 2.39
N LYS A 74 25.58 4.63 1.91
CA LYS A 74 26.90 5.17 1.57
C LYS A 74 27.38 4.63 0.22
N PRO A 75 27.56 5.48 -0.81
CA PRO A 75 28.15 5.08 -2.07
C PRO A 75 29.51 4.41 -1.86
N GLY A 76 29.78 3.35 -2.61
CA GLY A 76 31.01 2.57 -2.46
C GLY A 76 31.06 1.61 -1.27
N ALA A 77 30.09 1.63 -0.36
CA ALA A 77 30.00 0.65 0.73
C ALA A 77 29.76 -0.77 0.20
N ASN A 78 29.96 -1.76 1.06
CA ASN A 78 29.74 -3.16 0.69
C ASN A 78 28.24 -3.42 0.46
N ALA A 79 27.86 -3.60 -0.79
CA ALA A 79 26.49 -3.92 -1.18
C ALA A 79 26.21 -5.43 -1.25
N TYR A 80 27.20 -6.27 -0.93
CA TYR A 80 27.06 -7.72 -0.77
C TYR A 80 27.65 -8.15 0.58
N CYS A 81 27.04 -7.69 1.65
CA CYS A 81 27.55 -7.80 3.01
C CYS A 81 27.08 -9.05 3.77
N GLY A 82 26.15 -9.83 3.21
CA GLY A 82 25.60 -11.03 3.86
C GLY A 82 24.56 -10.75 4.95
N GLU A 83 24.16 -9.49 5.13
CA GLU A 83 23.10 -9.08 6.05
C GLU A 83 21.78 -8.82 5.31
N TYR A 84 20.70 -8.60 6.08
CA TYR A 84 19.37 -8.30 5.53
C TYR A 84 19.30 -6.93 4.85
N LEU A 85 20.16 -5.98 5.22
CA LEU A 85 20.34 -4.69 4.54
C LEU A 85 21.83 -4.29 4.49
N CYS A 86 22.30 -3.97 3.29
CA CYS A 86 23.67 -3.59 2.94
C CYS A 86 23.72 -2.16 2.36
N CYS A 87 24.82 -1.79 1.69
CA CYS A 87 25.06 -0.44 1.14
C CYS A 87 25.17 0.68 2.19
N ARG A 88 25.43 0.34 3.45
CA ARG A 88 25.43 1.28 4.56
C ARG A 88 26.85 1.62 4.99
N ALA A 89 27.03 2.76 5.63
CA ALA A 89 28.33 3.16 6.20
C ALA A 89 28.90 2.13 7.20
N ASN A 90 28.03 1.35 7.85
CA ASN A 90 28.37 0.30 8.81
C ASN A 90 28.25 -1.12 8.24
N SER A 91 28.04 -1.31 6.93
CA SER A 91 27.96 -2.64 6.34
C SER A 91 29.28 -3.41 6.56
N PRO A 92 29.22 -4.71 6.94
CA PRO A 92 30.40 -5.53 7.17
C PRO A 92 31.44 -5.47 6.05
N ALA A 93 32.72 -5.41 6.44
CA ALA A 93 33.83 -5.49 5.51
C ALA A 93 33.89 -6.88 4.86
N GLY A 94 34.14 -6.92 3.55
CA GLY A 94 34.19 -8.16 2.74
C GLY A 94 34.75 -7.88 1.35
N SER A 95 34.54 -8.76 0.36
CA SER A 95 34.87 -8.46 -1.05
C SER A 95 34.02 -7.28 -1.51
N PRO A 96 34.60 -6.08 -1.73
CA PRO A 96 33.80 -4.87 -1.91
C PRO A 96 33.24 -4.90 -3.33
N LYS A 97 32.02 -5.41 -3.46
CA LYS A 97 31.18 -5.06 -4.61
C LYS A 97 30.49 -3.74 -4.24
N PRO A 98 31.02 -2.58 -4.70
CA PRO A 98 30.61 -1.28 -4.18
C PRO A 98 29.14 -0.99 -4.46
N ALA A 99 28.48 -0.29 -3.55
CA ALA A 99 27.18 0.29 -3.73
C ALA A 99 27.22 1.42 -4.77
N GLY A 100 26.21 1.51 -5.63
CA GLY A 100 26.00 2.65 -6.52
C GLY A 100 25.78 3.97 -5.75
N LYS A 101 25.78 5.09 -6.46
CA LYS A 101 25.45 6.39 -5.85
C LYS A 101 23.95 6.55 -5.70
N TRP A 102 23.17 6.15 -6.70
CA TRP A 102 21.72 6.40 -6.76
C TRP A 102 20.87 5.26 -6.17
N GLY A 103 21.51 4.23 -5.63
CA GLY A 103 20.89 2.99 -5.19
C GLY A 103 21.67 1.78 -5.71
N ASP A 104 21.27 0.58 -5.28
CA ASP A 104 21.89 -0.68 -5.73
C ASP A 104 20.86 -1.81 -5.85
N TYR A 105 20.96 -2.65 -6.88
CA TYR A 105 20.03 -3.76 -7.10
C TYR A 105 20.09 -4.85 -6.01
N ARG A 106 21.06 -4.85 -5.09
CA ARG A 106 21.17 -5.88 -4.04
C ARG A 106 20.22 -5.59 -2.87
N TYR A 107 20.54 -6.12 -1.70
CA TYR A 107 19.80 -5.89 -0.45
C TYR A 107 20.10 -4.48 0.05
N CYS A 108 19.61 -3.46 -0.65
CA CYS A 108 19.89 -2.07 -0.36
C CYS A 108 18.62 -1.23 -0.54
N ASP A 109 18.52 -0.20 0.29
CA ASP A 109 17.41 0.75 0.32
C ASP A 109 17.78 2.08 -0.33
N THR A 110 16.81 3.00 -0.36
CA THR A 110 16.89 4.26 -1.09
C THR A 110 17.78 5.28 -0.36
N PRO A 111 18.83 5.82 -1.00
CA PRO A 111 19.53 6.97 -0.45
C PRO A 111 18.63 8.21 -0.41
N LEU A 112 18.79 9.06 0.61
CA LEU A 112 17.98 10.28 0.77
C LEU A 112 17.95 11.17 -0.48
N TRP A 113 19.08 11.32 -1.18
CA TRP A 113 19.18 12.14 -2.40
C TRP A 113 18.50 11.50 -3.62
N THR A 114 18.28 10.18 -3.65
CA THR A 114 17.48 9.54 -4.70
C THR A 114 16.00 9.87 -4.52
N MET A 115 15.50 9.84 -3.26
CA MET A 115 14.15 10.32 -2.95
C MET A 115 14.01 11.82 -3.25
N GLU A 116 15.00 12.64 -2.90
CA GLU A 116 14.98 14.08 -3.26
C GLU A 116 14.93 14.28 -4.78
N ASN A 117 15.72 13.52 -5.53
CA ASN A 117 15.72 13.60 -6.99
C ASN A 117 14.37 13.19 -7.60
N LEU A 118 13.71 12.15 -7.06
CA LEU A 118 12.35 11.78 -7.45
C LEU A 118 11.38 12.96 -7.22
N LEU A 119 11.41 13.55 -6.04
CA LEU A 119 10.52 14.67 -5.71
C LEU A 119 10.79 15.92 -6.55
N GLN A 120 12.05 16.21 -6.91
CA GLN A 120 12.39 17.28 -7.86
C GLN A 120 11.78 17.04 -9.24
N HIS A 121 11.94 15.83 -9.77
CA HIS A 121 11.32 15.41 -11.04
C HIS A 121 9.78 15.53 -10.99
N LEU A 122 9.16 15.12 -9.89
CA LEU A 122 7.72 15.20 -9.72
C LEU A 122 7.24 16.65 -9.52
N ALA A 123 8.03 17.52 -8.89
CA ALA A 123 7.72 18.93 -8.73
C ALA A 123 7.61 19.66 -10.07
N GLU A 124 8.44 19.31 -11.06
CA GLU A 124 8.36 19.85 -12.43
C GLU A 124 7.08 19.41 -13.16
N LYS A 125 6.49 18.29 -12.73
CA LYS A 125 5.32 17.65 -13.33
C LYS A 125 4.05 17.81 -12.49
N GLN A 126 4.11 18.46 -11.34
CA GLN A 126 3.04 18.40 -10.34
C GLN A 126 1.70 18.96 -10.84
N SER A 127 1.74 19.89 -11.80
CA SER A 127 0.53 20.42 -12.46
C SER A 127 -0.22 19.39 -13.31
N GLU A 128 0.40 18.25 -13.62
CA GLU A 128 -0.24 17.12 -14.28
C GLU A 128 -1.13 16.30 -13.33
N PHE A 129 -1.01 16.47 -12.00
CA PHE A 129 -1.69 15.63 -11.01
C PHE A 129 -2.78 16.41 -10.26
N ASP A 130 -3.95 15.80 -10.10
CA ASP A 130 -5.04 16.34 -9.28
C ASP A 130 -4.76 16.15 -7.78
N TYR A 131 -4.15 15.01 -7.42
CA TYR A 131 -3.74 14.65 -6.07
C TYR A 131 -2.75 13.47 -6.10
N ALA A 132 -2.14 13.18 -4.94
CA ALA A 132 -1.28 12.02 -4.74
C ALA A 132 -1.84 11.05 -3.70
N ILE A 133 -1.50 9.78 -3.85
CA ILE A 133 -1.67 8.71 -2.87
C ILE A 133 -0.26 8.29 -2.43
N TRP A 134 -0.06 8.11 -1.12
CA TRP A 134 1.22 7.70 -0.56
C TRP A 134 1.05 6.57 0.45
N THR A 135 1.37 5.33 0.08
CA THR A 135 0.99 4.14 0.87
C THR A 135 2.05 3.67 1.87
N GLY A 136 2.87 4.57 2.42
CA GLY A 136 3.73 4.28 3.57
C GLY A 136 5.05 3.56 3.22
N ASP A 137 5.62 2.90 4.23
CA ASP A 137 6.95 2.29 4.25
C ASP A 137 8.08 3.28 3.97
N ILE A 138 8.25 4.18 4.94
CA ILE A 138 9.27 5.24 4.97
C ILE A 138 10.61 4.71 5.50
N PRO A 139 10.66 4.02 6.66
CA PRO A 139 11.94 3.62 7.26
C PRO A 139 12.56 2.43 6.52
N PRO A 140 13.89 2.27 6.54
CA PRO A 140 14.56 1.23 5.77
C PRO A 140 14.46 -0.14 6.45
N HIS A 141 15.00 -1.18 5.82
CA HIS A 141 14.96 -2.56 6.26
C HIS A 141 15.98 -2.91 7.36
N ASN A 142 16.54 -1.93 8.08
CA ASN A 142 17.48 -2.16 9.19
C ASN A 142 16.79 -2.53 10.50
N ILE A 143 15.80 -3.42 10.42
CA ILE A 143 14.83 -3.75 11.47
C ILE A 143 15.44 -4.22 12.80
N TRP A 144 16.70 -4.65 12.78
CA TRP A 144 17.44 -5.08 13.98
C TRP A 144 17.99 -3.91 14.81
N ASN A 145 18.04 -2.70 14.24
CA ASN A 145 18.62 -1.53 14.87
C ASN A 145 17.81 -0.27 14.51
N GLN A 146 16.59 -0.21 15.05
CA GLN A 146 15.66 0.91 14.93
C GLN A 146 15.09 1.25 16.31
N SER A 147 15.08 2.54 16.64
CA SER A 147 14.38 3.10 17.79
C SER A 147 13.16 3.89 17.35
N ARG A 148 12.21 4.15 18.26
CA ARG A 148 11.06 5.04 17.98
C ARG A 148 11.50 6.42 17.48
N ALA A 149 12.63 6.92 17.99
CA ALA A 149 13.18 8.20 17.55
C ALA A 149 13.66 8.17 16.09
N ASP A 150 14.26 7.06 15.65
CA ASP A 150 14.66 6.88 14.25
C ASP A 150 13.45 6.87 13.32
N GLN A 151 12.36 6.20 13.73
CA GLN A 151 11.11 6.14 12.96
C GLN A 151 10.48 7.53 12.81
N LEU A 152 10.35 8.28 13.92
CA LEU A 152 9.83 9.65 13.89
C LEU A 152 10.73 10.59 13.09
N ASN A 153 12.05 10.41 13.16
CA ASN A 153 12.98 11.19 12.37
C ASN A 153 12.81 10.92 10.85
N ALA A 154 12.67 9.65 10.46
CA ALA A 154 12.38 9.29 9.07
C ALA A 154 11.03 9.86 8.59
N LEU A 155 9.98 9.75 9.40
CA LEU A 155 8.67 10.35 9.13
C LEU A 155 8.78 11.86 8.89
N ASN A 156 9.45 12.59 9.78
CA ASN A 156 9.61 14.03 9.67
C ASN A 156 10.41 14.42 8.43
N ILE A 157 11.58 13.81 8.21
CA ILE A 157 12.44 14.12 7.06
C ILE A 157 11.68 13.93 5.74
N VAL A 158 11.03 12.77 5.57
CA VAL A 158 10.36 12.47 4.30
C VAL A 158 9.10 13.31 4.12
N SER A 159 8.34 13.55 5.19
CA SER A 159 7.14 14.41 5.12
C SER A 159 7.49 15.86 4.81
N ASP A 160 8.54 16.41 5.43
CA ASP A 160 9.04 17.76 5.15
C ASP A 160 9.54 17.88 3.72
N MET A 161 10.23 16.86 3.21
CA MET A 161 10.65 16.82 1.80
C MET A 161 9.45 16.80 0.85
N ILE A 162 8.44 15.98 1.14
CA ILE A 162 7.22 15.92 0.33
C ILE A 162 6.52 17.28 0.34
N LEU A 163 6.33 17.91 1.51
CA LEU A 163 5.74 19.25 1.64
C LEU A 163 6.53 20.33 0.91
N LYS A 164 7.87 20.22 0.89
CA LYS A 164 8.75 21.16 0.20
C LYS A 164 8.59 21.12 -1.33
N TYR A 165 8.43 19.92 -1.91
CA TYR A 165 8.48 19.73 -3.36
C TYR A 165 7.10 19.62 -4.02
N LEU A 166 6.11 19.06 -3.33
CA LEU A 166 4.78 18.80 -3.88
C LEU A 166 3.73 19.69 -3.23
N ASN A 167 3.14 20.57 -4.04
CA ASN A 167 2.04 21.46 -3.62
C ASN A 167 0.70 20.99 -4.20
N ILE A 168 0.38 19.71 -3.97
CA ILE A 168 -0.89 19.07 -4.35
C ILE A 168 -1.45 18.34 -3.12
N PRO A 169 -2.76 18.03 -3.06
CA PRO A 169 -3.30 17.19 -1.98
C PRO A 169 -2.64 15.81 -1.96
N ILE A 170 -2.29 15.30 -0.78
CA ILE A 170 -1.65 13.99 -0.60
C ILE A 170 -2.46 13.18 0.41
N TYR A 171 -2.82 11.96 0.04
CA TYR A 171 -3.56 11.06 0.91
C TYR A 171 -2.68 9.89 1.32
N PRO A 172 -2.07 9.94 2.53
CA PRO A 172 -1.19 8.89 2.99
C PRO A 172 -1.94 7.67 3.53
N SER A 173 -1.26 6.52 3.57
CA SER A 173 -1.64 5.32 4.30
C SER A 173 -0.45 4.78 5.09
N LEU A 174 -0.72 4.08 6.19
CA LEU A 174 0.32 3.52 7.05
C LEU A 174 0.87 2.21 6.49
N GLY A 175 2.19 2.08 6.40
CA GLY A 175 2.90 0.85 6.07
C GLY A 175 3.31 0.05 7.32
N ASN A 176 4.02 -1.05 7.12
CA ASN A 176 4.42 -1.95 8.20
C ASN A 176 5.80 -1.63 8.79
N HIS A 177 6.59 -0.82 8.09
CA HIS A 177 7.91 -0.37 8.56
C HIS A 177 7.87 0.90 9.43
N GLU A 178 6.73 1.59 9.58
CA GLU A 178 6.69 2.82 10.40
C GLU A 178 6.89 2.56 11.90
N SER A 179 6.53 1.40 12.42
CA SER A 179 6.70 1.07 13.84
C SER A 179 8.07 0.46 14.14
N ALA A 180 8.53 0.62 15.38
CA ALA A 180 9.69 -0.05 15.92
C ALA A 180 9.31 -0.77 17.22
N PRO A 181 9.44 -2.12 17.29
CA PRO A 181 9.93 -3.02 16.25
C PRO A 181 9.04 -3.08 15.00
N VAL A 182 9.62 -3.48 13.86
CA VAL A 182 8.88 -3.66 12.59
C VAL A 182 7.65 -4.54 12.79
N ASN A 183 6.55 -4.22 12.10
CA ASN A 183 5.25 -4.91 12.18
C ASN A 183 4.55 -4.84 13.55
N SER A 184 5.10 -4.12 14.52
CA SER A 184 4.52 -3.99 15.85
C SER A 184 3.42 -2.92 15.87
N PHE A 185 2.18 -3.33 15.63
CA PHE A 185 1.02 -2.44 15.67
C PHE A 185 -0.02 -2.92 16.70
N PRO A 186 0.22 -2.67 18.00
CA PRO A 186 -0.73 -3.00 19.05
C PRO A 186 -2.11 -2.37 18.79
N PRO A 187 -3.21 -3.14 18.87
CA PRO A 187 -4.55 -2.59 18.76
C PRO A 187 -4.88 -1.63 19.93
N PRO A 188 -5.94 -0.81 19.81
CA PRO A 188 -6.23 0.26 20.79
C PRO A 188 -6.53 -0.20 22.23
N PHE A 189 -6.79 -1.50 22.45
CA PHE A 189 -6.95 -2.05 23.80
C PHE A 189 -5.61 -2.22 24.54
N ILE A 190 -4.47 -2.12 23.84
CA ILE A 190 -3.13 -2.09 24.43
C ILE A 190 -2.76 -0.66 24.79
N THR A 191 -2.44 -0.43 26.06
CA THR A 191 -2.19 0.91 26.63
C THR A 191 -0.84 0.99 27.33
N GLY A 192 -0.44 2.19 27.73
CA GLY A 192 0.82 2.43 28.43
C GLY A 192 2.04 2.30 27.51
N LYS A 193 3.14 1.77 28.03
CA LYS A 193 4.45 1.74 27.34
C LYS A 193 4.45 0.96 26.01
N ASP A 194 3.59 -0.06 25.91
CA ASP A 194 3.48 -0.94 24.75
C ASP A 194 2.46 -0.40 23.73
N SER A 195 1.83 0.76 24.00
CA SER A 195 0.93 1.42 23.06
C SER A 195 1.68 2.00 21.86
N ILE A 196 1.00 2.03 20.72
CA ILE A 196 1.46 2.63 19.45
C ILE A 196 1.16 4.15 19.36
N SER A 197 0.57 4.75 20.40
CA SER A 197 0.20 6.18 20.44
C SER A 197 1.32 7.12 20.00
N TRP A 198 2.57 6.87 20.42
CA TRP A 198 3.73 7.68 20.00
C TRP A 198 3.85 7.86 18.48
N LEU A 199 3.47 6.85 17.70
CA LEU A 199 3.48 6.89 16.24
C LEU A 199 2.19 7.52 15.71
N TYR A 200 1.03 7.10 16.21
CA TYR A 200 -0.26 7.56 15.68
C TYR A 200 -0.51 9.05 15.97
N ASP A 201 -0.04 9.55 17.11
CA ASP A 201 -0.09 10.97 17.45
C ASP A 201 0.78 11.79 16.48
N ALA A 202 2.00 11.31 16.18
CA ALA A 202 2.88 11.95 15.21
C ALA A 202 2.30 11.91 13.78
N LEU A 203 1.75 10.78 13.34
CA LEU A 203 1.06 10.67 12.06
C LEU A 203 -0.15 11.61 11.99
N ALA A 204 -0.90 11.74 13.08
CA ALA A 204 -2.05 12.63 13.14
C ALA A 204 -1.66 14.10 13.01
N GLU A 205 -0.54 14.51 13.61
CA GLU A 205 0.03 15.84 13.41
C GLU A 205 0.48 16.03 11.96
N THR A 206 1.33 15.15 11.44
CA THR A 206 1.89 15.24 10.09
C THR A 206 0.81 15.17 9.00
N TRP A 207 -0.11 14.20 9.06
CA TRP A 207 -1.09 13.98 7.98
C TRP A 207 -2.18 15.03 7.93
N THR A 208 -2.39 15.82 8.99
CA THR A 208 -3.33 16.96 8.97
C THR A 208 -2.80 18.16 8.20
N HIS A 209 -1.55 18.13 7.71
CA HIS A 209 -1.09 19.06 6.68
C HIS A 209 -1.78 18.83 5.33
N TRP A 210 -2.17 17.59 5.02
CA TRP A 210 -2.80 17.24 3.75
C TRP A 210 -4.28 16.82 3.87
N THR A 211 -4.71 16.40 5.07
CA THR A 211 -6.09 15.94 5.31
C THR A 211 -6.85 16.89 6.25
N PRO A 212 -8.19 16.96 6.16
CA PRO A 212 -8.97 17.81 7.04
C PRO A 212 -8.79 17.44 8.52
N VAL A 213 -8.72 18.42 9.42
CA VAL A 213 -8.54 18.20 10.87
C VAL A 213 -9.55 17.20 11.48
N SER A 214 -10.72 17.03 10.88
CA SER A 214 -11.71 16.02 11.29
C SER A 214 -11.22 14.56 11.19
N THR A 215 -10.17 14.29 10.40
CA THR A 215 -9.55 12.96 10.30
C THR A 215 -8.72 12.61 11.53
N LYS A 216 -8.19 13.62 12.23
CA LYS A 216 -7.21 13.50 13.33
C LYS A 216 -7.59 12.42 14.34
N ARG A 217 -8.83 12.44 14.84
CA ARG A 217 -9.31 11.48 15.84
C ARG A 217 -9.25 10.02 15.37
N ASN A 218 -9.55 9.73 14.11
CA ASN A 218 -9.48 8.36 13.59
C ASN A 218 -8.02 7.94 13.32
N ILE A 219 -7.17 8.91 12.93
CA ILE A 219 -5.73 8.68 12.77
C ILE A 219 -5.10 8.33 14.13
N GLU A 220 -5.36 9.11 15.19
CA GLU A 220 -4.90 8.83 16.56
C GLU A 220 -5.44 7.50 17.09
N LYS A 221 -6.67 7.13 16.71
CA LYS A 221 -7.30 5.87 17.13
C LYS A 221 -6.65 4.64 16.48
N GLY A 222 -6.28 4.70 15.21
CA GLY A 222 -5.92 3.50 14.46
C GLY A 222 -5.26 3.70 13.10
N ALA A 223 -4.81 4.92 12.80
CA ALA A 223 -4.18 5.31 11.54
C ALA A 223 -5.01 5.01 10.28
N PHE A 224 -6.34 5.13 10.37
CA PHE A 224 -7.26 5.06 9.24
C PHE A 224 -8.17 6.29 9.22
N TYR A 225 -8.64 6.70 8.05
CA TYR A 225 -9.48 7.90 7.91
C TYR A 225 -10.25 7.92 6.59
N SER A 226 -11.24 8.82 6.47
CA SER A 226 -11.95 9.07 5.21
C SER A 226 -12.00 10.56 4.90
N VAL A 227 -11.84 10.92 3.62
CA VAL A 227 -11.94 12.28 3.10
C VAL A 227 -12.83 12.29 1.86
N LEU A 228 -13.65 13.33 1.71
CA LEU A 228 -14.29 13.62 0.44
C LEU A 228 -13.28 14.38 -0.43
N VAL A 229 -12.68 13.70 -1.41
CA VAL A 229 -11.64 14.27 -2.29
C VAL A 229 -12.23 15.37 -3.16
N ARG A 230 -13.43 15.11 -3.70
CA ARG A 230 -14.24 16.03 -4.51
C ARG A 230 -15.69 15.57 -4.49
N PRO A 231 -16.66 16.39 -4.94
CA PRO A 231 -18.05 15.96 -5.05
C PRO A 231 -18.16 14.61 -5.78
N GLY A 232 -18.81 13.63 -5.15
CA GLY A 232 -19.01 12.29 -5.70
C GLY A 232 -17.82 11.32 -5.56
N LEU A 233 -16.67 11.73 -5.04
CA LEU A 233 -15.52 10.83 -4.78
C LEU A 233 -15.02 10.94 -3.34
N ARG A 234 -15.13 9.83 -2.62
CA ARG A 234 -14.59 9.62 -1.28
C ARG A 234 -13.34 8.75 -1.34
N LEU A 235 -12.33 9.13 -0.59
CA LEU A 235 -11.16 8.29 -0.33
C LEU A 235 -11.25 7.75 1.10
N ILE A 236 -10.88 6.49 1.28
CA ILE A 236 -10.79 5.82 2.57
C ILE A 236 -9.41 5.19 2.68
N SER A 237 -8.60 5.68 3.61
CA SER A 237 -7.34 5.05 3.99
C SER A 237 -7.59 4.07 5.13
N ILE A 238 -7.10 2.83 4.96
CA ILE A 238 -7.17 1.76 5.95
C ILE A 238 -5.76 1.35 6.40
N ASN A 239 -5.62 1.10 7.69
CA ASN A 239 -4.42 0.53 8.29
C ASN A 239 -4.44 -1.00 8.16
N THR A 240 -3.75 -1.53 7.15
CA THR A 240 -3.69 -2.97 6.90
C THR A 240 -2.72 -3.71 7.81
N ASN A 241 -2.00 -3.04 8.71
CA ASN A 241 -1.26 -3.74 9.79
C ASN A 241 -2.19 -4.49 10.76
N TYR A 242 -3.47 -4.12 10.81
CA TYR A 242 -4.49 -4.85 11.57
C TYR A 242 -5.00 -6.11 10.87
N CYS A 243 -4.56 -6.37 9.64
CA CYS A 243 -4.73 -7.67 8.99
C CYS A 243 -3.44 -8.49 8.98
N TYR A 244 -2.26 -7.87 9.12
CA TYR A 244 -0.99 -8.48 8.75
C TYR A 244 -0.63 -9.69 9.62
N ASN A 245 -0.26 -10.79 8.98
CA ASN A 245 0.17 -12.03 9.65
C ASN A 245 1.43 -11.85 10.54
N LEU A 246 2.28 -10.86 10.26
CA LEU A 246 3.46 -10.55 11.08
C LEU A 246 3.21 -9.52 12.20
N ASN A 247 1.98 -9.04 12.37
CA ASN A 247 1.61 -8.25 13.53
C ASN A 247 1.28 -9.16 14.72
N TRP A 248 2.31 -9.47 15.52
CA TRP A 248 2.21 -10.41 16.64
C TRP A 248 1.20 -9.99 17.72
N TRP A 249 0.87 -8.70 17.83
CA TRP A 249 -0.15 -8.24 18.79
C TRP A 249 -1.55 -8.81 18.50
N LEU A 250 -1.81 -9.22 17.26
CA LEU A 250 -3.07 -9.83 16.86
C LEU A 250 -3.29 -11.21 17.50
N LEU A 251 -2.24 -11.86 18.02
CA LEU A 251 -2.38 -13.10 18.80
C LEU A 251 -3.25 -12.92 20.06
N LEU A 252 -3.32 -11.70 20.61
CA LEU A 252 -4.16 -11.40 21.76
C LEU A 252 -5.65 -11.33 21.39
N ASN A 253 -5.96 -10.71 20.25
CA ASN A 253 -7.30 -10.67 19.68
C ASN A 253 -7.26 -10.26 18.19
N THR A 254 -7.65 -11.16 17.31
CA THR A 254 -7.71 -10.94 15.85
C THR A 254 -9.04 -10.35 15.37
N THR A 255 -10.03 -10.19 16.27
CA THR A 255 -11.40 -9.79 15.90
C THR A 255 -11.46 -8.29 15.63
N ASP A 256 -11.64 -7.92 14.36
CA ASP A 256 -11.75 -6.55 13.85
C ASP A 256 -10.95 -5.51 14.67
N PRO A 257 -9.61 -5.57 14.67
CA PRO A 257 -8.81 -4.66 15.50
C PRO A 257 -9.15 -3.19 15.20
N ALA A 258 -9.29 -2.41 16.28
CA ALA A 258 -9.79 -1.03 16.26
C ALA A 258 -11.24 -0.83 15.76
N GLY A 259 -11.98 -1.91 15.46
CA GLY A 259 -13.29 -1.87 14.81
C GLY A 259 -13.23 -1.34 13.38
N GLN A 260 -12.09 -1.53 12.70
CA GLN A 260 -11.78 -0.88 11.44
C GLN A 260 -12.68 -1.36 10.29
N LEU A 261 -12.93 -2.66 10.14
CA LEU A 261 -13.79 -3.16 9.07
C LEU A 261 -15.26 -2.82 9.33
N GLN A 262 -15.70 -2.79 10.60
CA GLN A 262 -17.02 -2.28 10.93
C GLN A 262 -17.16 -0.80 10.60
N TRP A 263 -16.13 0.00 10.88
CA TRP A 263 -16.07 1.41 10.49
C TRP A 263 -16.05 1.59 8.96
N LEU A 264 -15.26 0.79 8.23
CA LEU A 264 -15.22 0.79 6.76
C LEU A 264 -16.61 0.51 6.18
N THR A 265 -17.32 -0.49 6.72
CA THR A 265 -18.69 -0.81 6.32
C THR A 265 -19.64 0.38 6.50
N GLN A 266 -19.49 1.15 7.57
CA GLN A 266 -20.29 2.36 7.81
C GLN A 266 -19.95 3.47 6.82
N GLN A 267 -18.66 3.68 6.51
CA GLN A 267 -18.23 4.67 5.52
C GLN A 267 -18.74 4.34 4.12
N LEU A 268 -18.67 3.06 3.72
CA LEU A 268 -19.16 2.59 2.43
C LEU A 268 -20.68 2.70 2.31
N GLN A 269 -21.43 2.39 3.37
CA GLN A 269 -22.89 2.61 3.36
C GLN A 269 -23.22 4.09 3.23
N GLN A 270 -22.54 4.98 3.97
CA GLN A 270 -22.75 6.43 3.85
C GLN A 270 -22.43 6.95 2.44
N ALA A 271 -21.41 6.39 1.78
CA ALA A 271 -21.10 6.73 0.39
C ALA A 271 -22.19 6.21 -0.57
N GLU A 272 -22.66 4.97 -0.39
CA GLU A 272 -23.77 4.39 -1.17
C GLU A 272 -25.05 5.25 -1.04
N ASP A 273 -25.42 5.63 0.19
CA ASP A 273 -26.60 6.46 0.47
C ASP A 273 -26.52 7.86 -0.18
N LYS A 274 -25.30 8.39 -0.35
CA LYS A 274 -25.02 9.68 -0.99
C LYS A 274 -24.74 9.59 -2.49
N GLY A 275 -24.72 8.37 -3.05
CA GLY A 275 -24.32 8.14 -4.45
C GLY A 275 -22.86 8.48 -4.75
N GLU A 276 -21.99 8.50 -3.72
CA GLU A 276 -20.55 8.72 -3.87
C GLU A 276 -19.86 7.42 -4.34
N LYS A 277 -18.78 7.57 -5.10
CA LYS A 277 -17.82 6.50 -5.39
C LYS A 277 -16.68 6.53 -4.39
N VAL A 278 -16.06 5.36 -4.18
CA VAL A 278 -15.03 5.19 -3.16
C VAL A 278 -13.73 4.66 -3.76
N HIS A 279 -12.63 5.33 -3.44
CA HIS A 279 -11.28 4.78 -3.54
C HIS A 279 -10.81 4.31 -2.17
N ILE A 280 -10.31 3.08 -2.10
CA ILE A 280 -9.69 2.55 -0.88
C ILE A 280 -8.17 2.57 -1.07
N ILE A 281 -7.43 3.07 -0.09
CA ILE A 281 -5.97 2.99 -0.06
C ILE A 281 -5.52 2.24 1.20
N GLY A 282 -4.50 1.41 1.05
CA GLY A 282 -3.88 0.67 2.14
C GLY A 282 -2.43 0.36 1.78
N HIS A 283 -1.69 -0.29 2.69
CA HIS A 283 -0.32 -0.70 2.39
C HIS A 283 -0.26 -2.16 1.93
N ILE A 284 -0.44 -3.09 2.87
CA ILE A 284 -0.47 -4.53 2.61
C ILE A 284 -1.72 -4.91 1.80
N PRO A 285 -1.58 -5.60 0.66
CA PRO A 285 -2.72 -6.05 -0.13
C PRO A 285 -3.53 -7.15 0.57
N PRO A 286 -4.86 -7.21 0.36
CA PRO A 286 -5.75 -8.03 1.16
C PRO A 286 -5.67 -9.54 0.89
N GLY A 287 -5.12 -9.99 -0.24
CA GLY A 287 -5.18 -11.38 -0.68
C GLY A 287 -4.02 -12.29 -0.26
N ILE A 288 -2.85 -11.74 0.08
CA ILE A 288 -1.63 -12.52 0.33
C ILE A 288 -1.29 -12.60 1.82
N ASP A 289 -1.02 -11.46 2.45
CA ASP A 289 -0.39 -11.40 3.78
C ASP A 289 -1.35 -11.08 4.94
N CYS A 290 -2.62 -10.82 4.61
CA CYS A 290 -3.66 -10.64 5.62
C CYS A 290 -4.11 -11.99 6.22
N LEU A 291 -4.38 -11.99 7.53
CA LEU A 291 -5.05 -13.09 8.23
C LEU A 291 -6.38 -13.43 7.54
N SER A 292 -6.64 -14.73 7.34
CA SER A 292 -7.72 -15.17 6.44
C SER A 292 -9.11 -14.68 6.87
N ALA A 293 -9.43 -14.61 8.16
CA ALA A 293 -10.72 -14.05 8.61
C ALA A 293 -10.89 -12.58 8.27
N TRP A 294 -9.82 -11.78 8.41
CA TRP A 294 -9.84 -10.38 8.02
C TRP A 294 -10.03 -10.26 6.51
N SER A 295 -9.24 -11.00 5.73
CA SER A 295 -9.32 -11.03 4.27
C SER A 295 -10.71 -11.43 3.78
N TRP A 296 -11.34 -12.47 4.37
CA TRP A 296 -12.71 -12.88 4.05
C TRP A 296 -13.76 -11.83 4.40
N ASN A 297 -13.61 -11.12 5.51
CA ASN A 297 -14.52 -10.04 5.86
C ASN A 297 -14.36 -8.85 4.90
N TYR A 298 -13.13 -8.47 4.58
CA TYR A 298 -12.83 -7.45 3.58
C TYR A 298 -13.44 -7.82 2.22
N TYR A 299 -13.21 -9.05 1.75
CA TYR A 299 -13.77 -9.56 0.50
C TYR A 299 -15.31 -9.49 0.47
N ARG A 300 -15.97 -9.86 1.57
CA ARG A 300 -17.45 -9.74 1.69
C ARG A 300 -17.94 -8.29 1.66
N ILE A 301 -17.17 -7.36 2.25
CA ILE A 301 -17.48 -5.93 2.22
C ILE A 301 -17.34 -5.41 0.79
N ILE A 302 -16.25 -5.74 0.09
CA ILE A 302 -16.04 -5.34 -1.30
C ILE A 302 -17.13 -5.92 -2.23
N ASP A 303 -17.51 -7.19 -2.07
CA ASP A 303 -18.64 -7.75 -2.82
C ASP A 303 -19.96 -7.02 -2.53
N ARG A 304 -20.27 -6.71 -1.26
CA ARG A 304 -21.49 -5.97 -0.89
C ARG A 304 -21.54 -4.59 -1.54
N TYR A 305 -20.41 -3.90 -1.61
CA TYR A 305 -20.31 -2.52 -2.10
C TYR A 305 -19.66 -2.43 -3.48
N GLU A 306 -19.79 -3.47 -4.32
CA GLU A 306 -19.13 -3.54 -5.64
C GLU A 306 -19.53 -2.40 -6.60
N SER A 307 -20.69 -1.77 -6.39
CA SER A 307 -21.15 -0.61 -7.18
C SER A 307 -20.66 0.73 -6.62
N THR A 308 -20.15 0.74 -5.40
CA THR A 308 -19.70 1.95 -4.66
C THR A 308 -18.18 2.06 -4.68
N VAL A 309 -17.45 0.95 -4.50
CA VAL A 309 -15.98 0.92 -4.57
C VAL A 309 -15.53 0.95 -6.04
N ALA A 310 -14.91 2.05 -6.44
CA ALA A 310 -14.48 2.26 -7.83
C ALA A 310 -13.05 1.78 -8.11
N ALA A 311 -12.15 1.84 -7.12
CA ALA A 311 -10.78 1.35 -7.21
C ALA A 311 -10.17 1.13 -5.82
N GLN A 312 -9.12 0.31 -5.75
CA GLN A 312 -8.34 0.09 -4.53
C GLN A 312 -6.84 0.13 -4.86
N PHE A 313 -6.03 0.72 -3.99
CA PHE A 313 -4.60 0.97 -4.23
C PHE A 313 -3.74 0.55 -3.02
N PHE A 314 -2.73 -0.28 -3.28
CA PHE A 314 -1.85 -0.89 -2.27
C PHE A 314 -0.38 -0.93 -2.73
N GLY A 315 0.53 -1.28 -1.81
CA GLY A 315 1.98 -1.37 -2.02
C GLY A 315 2.56 -2.66 -1.43
N HIS A 316 3.57 -2.55 -0.55
CA HIS A 316 4.15 -3.60 0.30
C HIS A 316 4.99 -4.66 -0.41
N THR A 317 4.49 -5.17 -1.55
CA THR A 317 5.15 -6.29 -2.24
C THR A 317 6.36 -5.86 -3.07
N HIS A 318 6.53 -4.55 -3.24
CA HIS A 318 7.53 -3.88 -4.07
C HIS A 318 7.47 -4.22 -5.56
N ARG A 319 6.38 -4.85 -6.00
CA ARG A 319 6.19 -5.36 -7.35
C ARG A 319 4.98 -4.73 -8.00
N ASP A 320 5.01 -4.69 -9.32
CA ASP A 320 3.88 -4.28 -10.15
C ASP A 320 2.93 -5.47 -10.38
N HIS A 321 1.78 -5.48 -9.71
CA HIS A 321 0.74 -6.50 -9.93
C HIS A 321 -0.63 -6.02 -9.42
N PHE A 322 -1.59 -6.94 -9.36
CA PHE A 322 -2.98 -6.66 -9.00
C PHE A 322 -3.65 -7.90 -8.42
N GLU A 323 -4.72 -7.67 -7.64
CA GLU A 323 -5.62 -8.72 -7.15
C GLU A 323 -7.03 -8.51 -7.70
N LEU A 324 -7.61 -9.58 -8.26
CA LEU A 324 -8.99 -9.58 -8.75
C LEU A 324 -9.97 -10.11 -7.69
N PHE A 325 -11.06 -9.38 -7.52
CA PHE A 325 -12.19 -9.77 -6.70
C PHE A 325 -13.29 -10.36 -7.57
N TYR A 326 -13.98 -11.37 -7.06
CA TYR A 326 -15.08 -12.05 -7.73
C TYR A 326 -16.32 -12.04 -6.84
N ASP A 327 -17.47 -12.33 -7.44
CA ASP A 327 -18.72 -12.39 -6.72
C ASP A 327 -18.73 -13.50 -5.65
N MET A 328 -19.40 -13.27 -4.54
CA MET A 328 -19.50 -14.26 -3.45
C MET A 328 -20.42 -15.46 -3.77
N LYS A 329 -21.23 -15.40 -4.82
CA LYS A 329 -22.25 -16.42 -5.11
C LYS A 329 -21.61 -17.68 -5.70
N ASN A 330 -20.78 -17.52 -6.72
CA ASN A 330 -20.08 -18.63 -7.37
C ASN A 330 -18.63 -18.31 -7.78
N ARG A 331 -18.14 -17.09 -7.51
CA ARG A 331 -16.76 -16.64 -7.80
C ARG A 331 -16.41 -16.75 -9.29
N THR A 332 -17.35 -16.39 -10.15
CA THR A 332 -17.14 -16.45 -11.62
C THR A 332 -17.16 -15.08 -12.28
N ARG A 333 -17.77 -14.07 -11.66
CA ARG A 333 -17.87 -12.73 -12.21
C ARG A 333 -16.87 -11.82 -11.49
N PRO A 334 -15.89 -11.23 -12.18
CA PRO A 334 -14.99 -10.26 -11.58
C PRO A 334 -15.78 -8.98 -11.22
N THR A 335 -15.54 -8.44 -10.02
CA THR A 335 -16.33 -7.35 -9.41
C THR A 335 -15.51 -6.12 -9.07
N ASN A 336 -14.24 -6.30 -8.70
CA ASN A 336 -13.36 -5.21 -8.28
C ASN A 336 -11.89 -5.58 -8.47
N ILE A 337 -11.00 -4.59 -8.32
CA ILE A 337 -9.56 -4.75 -8.50
C ILE A 337 -8.83 -3.98 -7.41
N ALA A 338 -7.82 -4.61 -6.81
CA ALA A 338 -6.79 -3.92 -6.05
C ALA A 338 -5.54 -3.83 -6.90
N TYR A 339 -5.03 -2.61 -7.11
CA TYR A 339 -3.79 -2.36 -7.82
C TYR A 339 -2.66 -2.26 -6.83
N ILE A 340 -1.60 -3.04 -7.04
CA ILE A 340 -0.40 -3.02 -6.22
C ILE A 340 0.69 -2.30 -7.01
N GLY A 341 1.07 -1.12 -6.54
CA GLY A 341 2.10 -0.31 -7.18
C GLY A 341 3.52 -0.81 -6.86
N PRO A 342 4.50 -0.55 -7.75
CA PRO A 342 5.90 -0.83 -7.47
C PRO A 342 6.42 0.06 -6.35
N SER A 343 7.61 -0.28 -5.87
CA SER A 343 8.30 0.49 -4.85
C SER A 343 9.21 1.58 -5.45
N VAL A 344 9.41 2.65 -4.69
CA VAL A 344 10.51 3.59 -4.95
C VAL A 344 11.85 2.97 -4.54
N THR A 345 11.87 2.11 -3.52
CA THR A 345 13.10 1.40 -3.12
C THR A 345 13.60 0.42 -4.18
N THR A 346 14.92 0.23 -4.18
CA THR A 346 15.54 -0.86 -4.94
C THR A 346 15.34 -2.21 -4.28
N TYR A 347 15.01 -2.24 -2.98
CA TYR A 347 14.97 -3.44 -2.15
C TYR A 347 13.91 -4.42 -2.64
N LYS A 348 14.26 -5.52 -3.29
CA LYS A 348 15.58 -5.86 -3.81
C LYS A 348 15.45 -6.25 -5.27
N TYR A 349 16.52 -6.02 -6.03
CA TYR A 349 16.63 -6.36 -7.45
C TYR A 349 15.70 -5.60 -8.38
N MET A 350 15.18 -4.45 -7.95
CA MET A 350 14.28 -3.62 -8.76
C MET A 350 14.93 -2.28 -9.12
N ASN A 351 14.47 -1.67 -10.21
CA ASN A 351 14.67 -0.25 -10.42
C ASN A 351 13.73 0.54 -9.48
N PRO A 352 14.15 1.71 -8.97
CA PRO A 352 13.23 2.65 -8.35
C PRO A 352 12.10 3.02 -9.31
N GLY A 353 10.87 2.97 -8.84
CA GLY A 353 9.70 3.27 -9.67
C GLY A 353 8.59 4.03 -8.94
N TYR A 354 7.74 4.68 -9.71
CA TYR A 354 6.49 5.25 -9.24
C TYR A 354 5.38 5.02 -10.27
N ARG A 355 4.13 5.24 -9.86
CA ARG A 355 2.96 4.98 -10.69
C ARG A 355 2.14 6.25 -10.87
N VAL A 356 1.55 6.41 -12.06
CA VAL A 356 0.50 7.39 -12.32
C VAL A 356 -0.76 6.64 -12.71
N TYR A 357 -1.85 6.92 -12.02
CA TYR A 357 -3.17 6.40 -12.32
C TYR A 357 -3.98 7.44 -13.07
N GLU A 358 -4.63 7.02 -14.15
CA GLU A 358 -5.63 7.81 -14.82
C GLU A 358 -7.00 7.30 -14.38
N ILE A 359 -7.82 8.17 -13.80
CA ILE A 359 -9.16 7.87 -13.33
C ILE A 359 -10.19 8.67 -14.13
N ASP A 360 -11.40 8.14 -14.21
CA ASP A 360 -12.53 8.86 -14.78
C ASP A 360 -12.74 10.20 -14.04
N GLY A 361 -12.77 11.29 -14.80
CA GLY A 361 -12.54 12.63 -14.28
C GLY A 361 -13.71 13.24 -13.50
N ASN A 362 -13.60 14.55 -13.25
CA ASN A 362 -14.60 15.29 -12.49
C ASN A 362 -15.75 15.78 -13.39
N TYR A 363 -16.83 15.02 -13.47
CA TYR A 363 -18.06 15.42 -14.14
C TYR A 363 -19.28 14.65 -13.57
N PRO A 364 -20.52 15.14 -13.79
CA PRO A 364 -21.72 14.43 -13.36
C PRO A 364 -21.77 13.01 -13.93
N GLU A 365 -22.15 12.04 -13.09
CA GLU A 365 -22.23 10.61 -13.46
C GLU A 365 -20.88 9.94 -13.79
N SER A 366 -19.74 10.58 -13.46
CA SER A 366 -18.43 9.93 -13.54
C SER A 366 -18.41 8.63 -12.74
N SER A 367 -17.84 7.58 -13.35
CA SER A 367 -17.67 6.28 -12.72
C SER A 367 -16.62 6.31 -11.61
N MET A 368 -15.73 7.32 -11.64
CA MET A 368 -14.52 7.44 -10.85
C MET A 368 -13.60 6.21 -10.93
N GLN A 369 -13.77 5.34 -11.92
CA GLN A 369 -12.95 4.14 -12.06
C GLN A 369 -11.61 4.43 -12.72
N LEU A 370 -10.67 3.49 -12.59
CA LEU A 370 -9.44 3.53 -13.35
C LEU A 370 -9.73 3.44 -14.85
N VAL A 371 -9.10 4.30 -15.64
CA VAL A 371 -9.17 4.31 -17.10
C VAL A 371 -7.87 3.85 -17.74
N ASN A 372 -6.75 4.09 -17.05
CA ASN A 372 -5.42 3.62 -17.44
C ASN A 372 -4.43 3.73 -16.26
N GLN A 373 -3.24 3.16 -16.41
CA GLN A 373 -2.14 3.37 -15.48
C GLN A 373 -0.78 3.32 -16.21
N GLN A 374 0.18 4.12 -15.72
CA GLN A 374 1.50 4.31 -16.31
C GLN A 374 2.58 4.13 -15.24
N THR A 375 3.53 3.23 -15.46
CA THR A 375 4.67 3.02 -14.55
C THR A 375 5.89 3.77 -15.07
N TYR A 376 6.56 4.50 -14.18
CA TYR A 376 7.80 5.21 -14.47
C TYR A 376 8.92 4.65 -13.62
N ILE A 377 10.11 4.52 -14.19
CA ILE A 377 11.29 4.02 -13.48
C ILE A 377 12.48 4.94 -13.68
N MET A 378 13.42 4.87 -12.73
CA MET A 378 14.79 5.31 -12.93
C MET A 378 15.66 4.08 -13.23
N ASN A 379 16.23 4.00 -14.44
CA ASN A 379 17.19 2.93 -14.75
C ASN A 379 18.46 3.13 -13.92
N LEU A 380 18.62 2.29 -12.90
CA LEU A 380 19.69 2.42 -11.93
C LEU A 380 21.08 2.15 -12.54
N THR A 381 21.15 1.30 -13.57
CA THR A 381 22.40 1.07 -14.32
C THR A 381 22.82 2.35 -15.04
N GLU A 382 21.92 2.99 -15.78
CA GLU A 382 22.18 4.25 -16.49
C GLU A 382 22.54 5.38 -15.51
N ALA A 383 21.76 5.53 -14.44
CA ALA A 383 21.96 6.56 -13.42
C ALA A 383 23.34 6.44 -12.73
N ASN A 384 23.75 5.23 -12.34
CA ASN A 384 25.04 5.01 -11.69
C ASN A 384 26.23 5.14 -12.66
N LEU A 385 26.06 4.86 -13.96
CA LEU A 385 27.12 5.03 -14.96
C LEU A 385 27.32 6.49 -15.37
N THR A 386 26.24 7.25 -15.48
CA THR A 386 26.25 8.62 -16.04
C THR A 386 26.23 9.71 -14.98
N ASP A 387 25.94 9.34 -13.73
CA ASP A 387 25.62 10.24 -12.62
C ASP A 387 24.46 11.21 -12.94
N LYS A 388 23.54 10.79 -13.81
CA LYS A 388 22.38 11.55 -14.27
C LYS A 388 21.10 10.71 -14.14
N PRO A 389 20.46 10.70 -12.96
CA PRO A 389 19.20 9.98 -12.78
C PRO A 389 18.13 10.59 -13.69
N THR A 390 17.46 9.75 -14.47
CA THR A 390 16.36 10.17 -15.34
C THR A 390 15.19 9.21 -15.13
N TRP A 391 14.03 9.77 -14.78
CA TRP A 391 12.78 9.03 -14.60
C TRP A 391 12.03 9.01 -15.92
N LYS A 392 11.86 7.81 -16.49
CA LYS A 392 11.25 7.59 -17.81
C LYS A 392 10.02 6.71 -17.69
N LEU A 393 9.05 6.90 -18.58
CA LEU A 393 7.92 5.99 -18.72
C LEU A 393 8.48 4.61 -19.09
N GLU A 394 8.19 3.61 -18.27
CA GLU A 394 8.51 2.22 -18.59
C GLU A 394 7.45 1.63 -19.52
N TYR A 395 6.17 1.78 -19.14
CA TYR A 395 5.07 1.32 -19.95
C TYR A 395 3.74 2.01 -19.61
N ASP A 396 2.87 2.04 -20.62
CA ASP A 396 1.43 2.31 -20.50
C ASP A 396 0.68 0.98 -20.52
N THR A 397 -0.20 0.75 -19.54
CA THR A 397 -0.79 -0.59 -19.33
C THR A 397 -1.67 -1.04 -20.49
N LYS A 398 -2.52 -0.14 -21.00
CA LYS A 398 -3.43 -0.50 -22.08
C LYS A 398 -2.69 -0.78 -23.37
N GLU A 399 -1.64 -0.01 -23.65
CA GLU A 399 -0.77 -0.23 -24.80
C GLU A 399 0.00 -1.54 -24.67
N ALA A 400 0.73 -1.73 -23.56
CA ALA A 400 1.61 -2.87 -23.36
C ALA A 400 0.86 -4.22 -23.35
N TYR A 401 -0.34 -4.25 -22.78
CA TYR A 401 -1.13 -5.47 -22.65
C TYR A 401 -2.24 -5.60 -23.71
N ASN A 402 -2.34 -4.62 -24.63
CA ASN A 402 -3.39 -4.52 -25.63
C ASN A 402 -4.79 -4.68 -25.00
N MET A 403 -5.09 -3.84 -24.01
CA MET A 403 -6.34 -3.87 -23.25
C MET A 403 -7.29 -2.74 -23.69
N SER A 404 -8.56 -3.08 -23.92
CA SER A 404 -9.60 -2.12 -24.31
C SER A 404 -10.02 -1.19 -23.18
N SER A 405 -10.07 -1.71 -21.95
CA SER A 405 -10.43 -0.99 -20.73
C SER A 405 -9.70 -1.56 -19.52
N MET A 406 -9.79 -0.86 -18.38
CA MET A 406 -9.25 -1.30 -17.09
C MET A 406 -10.33 -1.93 -16.20
N THR A 407 -11.47 -2.35 -16.76
CA THR A 407 -12.56 -2.96 -15.98
C THR A 407 -12.15 -4.34 -15.41
N PRO A 408 -12.78 -4.81 -14.31
CA PRO A 408 -12.50 -6.14 -13.74
C PRO A 408 -12.62 -7.27 -14.77
N ALA A 409 -13.57 -7.17 -15.69
CA ALA A 409 -13.76 -8.16 -16.75
C ALA A 409 -12.64 -8.18 -17.79
N ASP A 410 -12.04 -7.03 -18.11
CA ASP A 410 -10.92 -7.00 -19.06
C ASP A 410 -9.60 -7.43 -18.41
N TRP A 411 -9.41 -7.16 -17.12
CA TRP A 411 -8.29 -7.74 -16.36
C TRP A 411 -8.41 -9.26 -16.20
N ASP A 412 -9.61 -9.80 -15.95
CA ASP A 412 -9.85 -11.24 -15.91
C ASP A 412 -9.51 -11.91 -17.26
N LYS A 413 -9.93 -11.31 -18.38
CA LYS A 413 -9.52 -11.77 -19.72
C LYS A 413 -8.02 -11.68 -19.95
N PHE A 414 -7.36 -10.63 -19.42
CA PHE A 414 -5.92 -10.50 -19.49
C PHE A 414 -5.21 -11.65 -18.76
N VAL A 415 -5.65 -12.00 -17.55
CA VAL A 415 -5.12 -13.18 -16.82
C VAL A 415 -5.29 -14.46 -17.65
N GLN A 416 -6.48 -14.69 -18.23
CA GLN A 416 -6.71 -15.86 -19.11
C GLN A 416 -5.84 -15.86 -20.38
N ARG A 417 -5.41 -14.69 -20.86
CA ARG A 417 -4.47 -14.56 -21.98
C ARG A 417 -3.05 -14.91 -21.55
N LEU A 418 -2.61 -14.49 -20.37
CA LEU A 418 -1.29 -14.82 -19.83
C LEU A 418 -1.06 -16.34 -19.75
N GLU A 419 -2.10 -17.11 -19.41
CA GLU A 419 -2.02 -18.59 -19.37
C GLU A 419 -1.73 -19.23 -20.73
N LYS A 420 -2.05 -18.52 -21.82
CA LYS A 420 -2.02 -19.05 -23.21
C LYS A 420 -0.95 -18.39 -24.07
N ASP A 421 -0.41 -17.26 -23.64
CA ASP A 421 0.55 -16.45 -24.38
C ASP A 421 1.81 -16.20 -23.53
N THR A 422 2.84 -17.01 -23.77
CA THR A 422 4.12 -16.95 -23.07
C THR A 422 4.85 -15.62 -23.26
N GLU A 423 4.72 -14.97 -24.41
CA GLU A 423 5.42 -13.69 -24.65
C GLU A 423 4.71 -12.54 -23.92
N LEU A 424 3.38 -12.57 -23.86
CA LEU A 424 2.62 -11.66 -23.00
C LEU A 424 2.96 -11.88 -21.53
N PHE A 425 3.08 -13.13 -21.08
CA PHE A 425 3.50 -13.45 -19.71
C PHE A 425 4.91 -12.92 -19.41
N LYS A 426 5.87 -13.11 -20.30
CA LYS A 426 7.22 -12.54 -20.15
C LYS A 426 7.18 -11.00 -20.11
N THR A 427 6.29 -10.37 -20.87
CA THR A 427 6.11 -8.91 -20.85
C THR A 427 5.52 -8.42 -19.54
N PHE A 428 4.59 -9.16 -18.94
CA PHE A 428 4.06 -8.87 -17.59
C PHE A 428 5.09 -9.15 -16.49
N TYR A 429 5.91 -10.19 -16.64
CA TYR A 429 6.90 -10.59 -15.64
C TYR A 429 8.15 -9.71 -15.62
N ARG A 430 8.51 -9.13 -16.77
CA ARG A 430 9.64 -8.20 -16.91
C ARG A 430 9.27 -6.86 -16.32
#